data_AF-A0A7J6FQW4-F1
#
_entry.id   AF-A0A7J6FQW4-F1
#
_cell.length_a   1.000
_cell.length_b   1.000
_cell.length_c   1.000
_cell.angle_alpha   90.00
_cell.angle_beta   90.00
_cell.angle_gamma   90.00
#
_symmetry.space_group_name_H-M   'P 1'
#
loop_
_entity.id
_entity.type
_entity.pdbx_description
1 polymer ?
#
loop_
_entity_poly.entity_id
_entity_poly.type
_entity_poly.pdbx_seq_one_letter_code
_entity_poly.pdbx_strand_id
1 'polypeptide(L)'
;MERGGDDEWSAWLDYDGDDGPSLPEGSSVDPEQPSVEEGSGDPEEQTQKNTRGRSKRNDITKMVSEGKKIEIEYNHYGQHWGTGGTAKVTRIGAWVRTNIPLRDITWPKVSQDLKNQLWEHIKVAFDVPDTDKRMTIAKGGDRWKDWKSTLTEEWREFVDSRLSPEFGVKRKRAQESRACNLYPHRTGRGGVRMIQEQMEKEVGHQITEFDRSEIWKRSRTKSNGEVEGPTAEVVKRIKSFLIRKIG
;
A
#
# COMPACT_ATOMS: atom_id res chain seq x y z
N MET A 1 -34.18 0.59 38.56
CA MET A 1 -33.13 -0.39 38.26
C MET A 1 -33.76 -1.44 37.39
N GLU A 2 -33.38 -1.52 36.12
CA GLU A 2 -33.39 -2.75 35.33
C GLU A 2 -32.57 -2.47 34.06
N ARG A 3 -31.46 -3.20 33.94
CA ARG A 3 -30.61 -3.25 32.74
C ARG A 3 -31.22 -4.32 31.84
N GLY A 4 -31.69 -3.94 30.66
CA GLY A 4 -31.78 -4.86 29.53
C GLY A 4 -30.44 -4.81 28.81
N GLY A 5 -29.69 -5.91 28.83
CA GLY A 5 -28.45 -6.11 28.08
C GLY A 5 -28.72 -7.14 27.00
N ASP A 6 -28.74 -6.66 25.77
CA ASP A 6 -28.94 -7.38 24.53
C ASP A 6 -27.56 -7.78 24.00
N ASP A 7 -27.08 -8.93 24.48
CA ASP A 7 -25.79 -9.54 24.12
C ASP A 7 -25.89 -10.29 22.77
N GLU A 8 -26.11 -9.53 21.69
CA GLU A 8 -26.18 -10.02 20.30
C GLU A 8 -24.80 -10.32 19.69
N TRP A 9 -23.86 -10.88 20.47
CA TRP A 9 -22.50 -11.21 20.02
C TRP A 9 -22.04 -12.64 20.31
N SER A 10 -22.88 -13.47 20.95
CA SER A 10 -22.51 -14.86 21.32
C SER A 10 -22.75 -15.91 20.23
N ALA A 11 -23.25 -15.54 19.04
CA ALA A 11 -23.66 -16.50 18.00
C ALA A 11 -22.57 -16.86 16.96
N TRP A 12 -21.34 -16.34 17.08
CA TRP A 12 -20.27 -16.54 16.07
C TRP A 12 -19.10 -17.42 16.51
N LEU A 13 -19.17 -18.06 17.69
CA LEU A 13 -18.02 -18.80 18.25
C LEU A 13 -18.17 -20.33 18.36
N ASP A 14 -19.27 -20.93 17.92
CA ASP A 14 -19.51 -22.38 18.07
C ASP A 14 -19.89 -23.12 16.75
N TYR A 15 -19.15 -22.92 15.66
CA TYR A 15 -19.28 -23.77 14.45
C TYR A 15 -17.99 -24.53 14.14
N ASP A 16 -17.63 -25.45 15.05
CA ASP A 16 -16.85 -26.65 14.73
C ASP A 16 -17.86 -27.77 14.43
N GLY A 17 -17.96 -28.17 13.15
CA GLY A 17 -18.96 -29.13 12.69
C GLY A 17 -18.65 -29.64 11.29
N ASP A 18 -17.76 -30.63 11.26
CA ASP A 18 -17.49 -31.54 10.15
C ASP A 18 -18.78 -32.26 9.73
N ASP A 19 -19.29 -31.96 8.53
CA ASP A 19 -20.27 -32.79 7.80
C ASP A 19 -20.31 -32.32 6.32
N GLY A 20 -19.26 -32.67 5.59
CA GLY A 20 -19.26 -32.57 4.13
C GLY A 20 -20.11 -33.70 3.54
N PRO A 21 -21.10 -33.41 2.66
CA PRO A 21 -21.81 -34.48 1.97
C PRO A 21 -20.86 -35.18 0.98
N SER A 22 -20.73 -36.50 1.17
CA SER A 22 -20.00 -37.43 0.33
C SER A 22 -20.48 -37.39 -1.14
N LEU A 23 -19.53 -37.18 -2.05
CA LEU A 23 -19.72 -37.28 -3.50
C LEU A 23 -19.91 -38.74 -3.94
N PRO A 24 -20.87 -39.05 -4.83
CA PRO A 24 -20.90 -40.33 -5.52
C PRO A 24 -19.89 -40.35 -6.68
N GLU A 25 -19.20 -41.48 -6.82
CA GLU A 25 -18.33 -41.82 -7.94
C GLU A 25 -19.12 -41.97 -9.25
N GLY A 26 -18.50 -41.54 -10.36
CA GLY A 26 -18.75 -42.09 -11.69
C GLY A 26 -19.37 -41.13 -12.71
N SER A 27 -18.52 -40.58 -13.57
CA SER A 27 -18.51 -40.85 -15.02
C SER A 27 -17.93 -39.66 -15.79
N SER A 28 -16.92 -39.96 -16.61
CA SER A 28 -16.29 -39.06 -17.55
C SER A 28 -17.27 -38.70 -18.66
N VAL A 29 -17.67 -37.43 -18.73
CA VAL A 29 -18.29 -36.83 -19.91
C VAL A 29 -17.71 -35.43 -20.08
N ASP A 30 -16.96 -35.23 -21.17
CA ASP A 30 -16.53 -33.90 -21.63
C ASP A 30 -17.78 -33.05 -21.93
N PRO A 31 -17.94 -31.85 -21.34
CA PRO A 31 -19.00 -30.93 -21.76
C PRO A 31 -18.49 -30.07 -22.91
N GLU A 32 -19.10 -30.26 -24.09
CA GLU A 32 -19.04 -29.34 -25.22
C GLU A 32 -19.34 -27.90 -24.76
N GLN A 33 -18.52 -26.95 -25.21
CA GLN A 33 -18.72 -25.53 -24.96
C GLN A 33 -19.97 -25.02 -25.70
N PRO A 34 -20.96 -24.41 -25.01
CA PRO A 34 -21.98 -23.65 -25.70
C PRO A 34 -21.41 -22.32 -26.19
N SER A 35 -21.55 -22.07 -27.49
CA SER A 35 -21.28 -20.80 -28.15
C SER A 35 -22.21 -19.70 -27.60
N VAL A 36 -21.64 -18.73 -26.89
CA VAL A 36 -22.34 -17.51 -26.50
C VAL A 36 -22.13 -16.45 -27.58
N GLU A 37 -23.23 -15.97 -28.15
CA GLU A 37 -23.26 -14.83 -29.07
C GLU A 37 -22.67 -13.58 -28.42
N GLU A 38 -21.79 -12.90 -29.17
CA GLU A 38 -21.17 -11.63 -28.80
C GLU A 38 -22.20 -10.50 -28.75
N GLY A 39 -22.62 -10.14 -27.54
CA GLY A 39 -23.18 -8.83 -27.22
C GLY A 39 -22.07 -7.90 -26.75
N SER A 40 -21.29 -7.34 -27.68
CA SER A 40 -20.25 -6.34 -27.38
C SER A 40 -20.88 -4.99 -27.00
N GLY A 41 -21.10 -4.78 -25.70
CA GLY A 41 -21.32 -3.47 -25.10
C GLY A 41 -20.28 -3.27 -24.01
N ASP A 42 -19.13 -2.71 -24.38
CA ASP A 42 -18.03 -2.41 -23.46
C ASP A 42 -18.49 -1.31 -22.49
N PRO A 43 -18.56 -1.55 -21.16
CA PRO A 43 -18.81 -0.49 -20.21
C PRO A 43 -17.57 0.40 -20.18
N GLU A 44 -17.72 1.62 -20.70
CA GLU A 44 -16.73 2.67 -20.80
C GLU A 44 -15.86 2.75 -19.52
N GLU A 45 -14.69 2.13 -19.57
CA GLU A 45 -13.76 2.05 -18.46
C GLU A 45 -13.17 3.44 -18.26
N GLN A 46 -13.68 4.18 -17.26
CA GLN A 46 -13.18 5.49 -16.90
C GLN A 46 -11.73 5.36 -16.43
N THR A 47 -10.80 5.54 -17.37
CA THR A 47 -9.36 5.57 -17.08
C THR A 47 -9.08 6.72 -16.12
N GLN A 48 -8.82 6.40 -14.84
CA GLN A 48 -8.38 7.39 -13.88
C GLN A 48 -7.07 8.01 -14.37
N LYS A 49 -7.13 9.30 -14.72
CA LYS A 49 -5.95 10.05 -15.16
C LYS A 49 -4.89 10.01 -14.06
N ASN A 50 -3.67 9.65 -14.41
CA ASN A 50 -2.52 9.73 -13.52
C ASN A 50 -2.33 11.17 -13.07
N THR A 51 -2.75 11.46 -11.84
CA THR A 51 -2.48 12.74 -11.18
C THR A 51 -1.09 12.69 -10.57
N ARG A 52 -0.35 13.80 -10.72
CA ARG A 52 0.97 13.94 -10.12
C ARG A 52 0.83 13.80 -8.60
N GLY A 53 1.53 12.81 -8.02
CA GLY A 53 1.57 12.61 -6.57
C GLY A 53 2.05 13.88 -5.83
N ARG A 54 1.71 13.96 -4.54
CA ARG A 54 2.00 15.13 -3.71
C ARG A 54 3.46 15.58 -3.82
N SER A 55 3.67 16.89 -4.06
CA SER A 55 5.01 17.46 -4.15
C SER A 55 5.76 17.35 -2.81
N LYS A 56 6.95 16.75 -2.84
CA LYS A 56 7.86 16.64 -1.69
C LYS A 56 8.83 17.83 -1.58
N ARG A 57 8.91 18.67 -2.62
CA ARG A 57 9.85 19.80 -2.76
C ARG A 57 11.26 19.53 -2.18
N ASN A 58 11.84 18.41 -2.63
CA ASN A 58 13.20 18.01 -2.24
C ASN A 58 14.27 19.02 -2.70
N ASP A 59 13.97 19.79 -3.74
CA ASP A 59 14.73 20.94 -4.22
C ASP A 59 14.99 21.97 -3.11
N ILE A 60 13.97 22.32 -2.32
CA ILE A 60 14.12 23.26 -1.20
C ILE A 60 14.99 22.63 -0.10
N THR A 61 14.83 21.33 0.18
CA THR A 61 15.68 20.63 1.16
C THR A 61 17.14 20.64 0.73
N LYS A 62 17.40 20.43 -0.56
CA LYS A 62 18.75 20.50 -1.13
C LYS A 62 19.33 21.92 -1.04
N MET A 63 18.57 22.95 -1.42
CA MET A 63 19.01 24.35 -1.31
C MET A 63 19.35 24.75 0.13
N VAL A 64 18.56 24.28 1.09
CA VAL A 64 18.83 24.48 2.52
C VAL A 64 20.13 23.84 2.96
N SER A 65 20.43 22.61 2.52
CA SER A 65 21.72 21.96 2.83
C SER A 65 22.92 22.67 2.21
N GLU A 66 22.71 23.40 1.11
CA GLU A 66 23.72 24.25 0.47
C GLU A 66 23.85 25.63 1.15
N GLY A 67 23.12 25.89 2.23
CA GLY A 67 23.14 27.16 2.97
C GLY A 67 22.42 28.32 2.27
N LYS A 68 21.66 28.05 1.19
CA LYS A 68 20.93 29.07 0.44
C LYS A 68 19.54 29.28 1.02
N LYS A 69 19.16 30.54 1.23
CA LYS A 69 17.81 30.95 1.59
C LYS A 69 17.06 31.46 0.38
N ILE A 70 15.77 31.15 0.31
CA ILE A 70 14.89 31.68 -0.72
C ILE A 70 14.35 33.03 -0.23
N GLU A 71 14.59 34.08 -1.00
CA GLU A 71 14.05 35.41 -0.74
C GLU A 71 12.52 35.42 -0.95
N ILE A 72 11.83 36.22 -0.13
CA ILE A 72 10.38 36.35 -0.19
C ILE A 72 10.00 37.80 -0.41
N GLU A 73 9.27 38.02 -1.50
CA GLU A 73 8.63 39.29 -1.81
C GLU A 73 7.33 39.42 -1.03
N TYR A 74 7.05 40.64 -0.53
CA TYR A 74 5.83 40.99 0.18
C TYR A 74 5.04 42.01 -0.62
N ASN A 75 3.72 41.82 -0.71
CA ASN A 75 2.82 42.84 -1.20
C ASN A 75 2.60 43.92 -0.12
N HIS A 76 1.92 45.01 -0.49
CA HIS A 76 1.66 46.13 0.42
C HIS A 76 0.73 45.78 1.61
N TYR A 77 0.10 44.59 1.61
CA TYR A 77 -0.67 44.05 2.73
C TYR A 77 0.18 43.15 3.65
N GLY A 78 1.49 43.03 3.41
CA GLY A 78 2.38 42.16 4.17
C GLY A 78 2.19 40.66 3.88
N GLN A 79 1.54 40.32 2.77
CA GLN A 79 1.41 38.93 2.32
C GLN A 79 2.55 38.59 1.34
N HIS A 80 3.08 37.39 1.45
CA HIS A 80 4.10 36.89 0.54
C HIS A 80 3.51 36.65 -0.86
N TRP A 81 4.22 37.08 -1.89
CA TRP A 81 3.83 36.95 -3.30
C TRP A 81 4.91 36.20 -4.11
N GLY A 82 4.57 35.84 -5.35
CA GLY A 82 5.51 35.26 -6.30
C GLY A 82 5.94 33.82 -6.01
N THR A 83 7.03 33.41 -6.66
CA THR A 83 7.56 32.04 -6.59
C THR A 83 8.07 31.70 -5.18
N GLY A 84 8.74 32.63 -4.52
CA GLY A 84 9.22 32.49 -3.14
C GLY A 84 8.07 32.31 -2.13
N GLY A 85 7.02 33.14 -2.24
CA GLY A 85 5.81 32.98 -1.42
C GLY A 85 5.12 31.63 -1.64
N THR A 86 4.96 31.21 -2.89
CA THR A 86 4.37 29.90 -3.24
C THR A 86 5.20 28.74 -2.69
N ALA A 87 6.54 28.86 -2.74
CA ALA A 87 7.47 27.88 -2.18
C ALA A 87 7.34 27.77 -0.67
N LYS A 88 7.25 28.91 0.03
CA LYS A 88 7.03 28.95 1.48
C LYS A 88 5.72 28.29 1.88
N VAL A 89 4.59 28.63 1.25
CA VAL A 89 3.29 28.00 1.54
C VAL A 89 3.34 26.48 1.31
N THR A 90 4.01 26.04 0.25
CA THR A 90 4.18 24.61 -0.02
C THR A 90 4.99 23.92 1.08
N ARG A 91 6.08 24.57 1.54
CA ARG A 91 6.93 24.06 2.62
C ARG A 91 6.19 23.99 3.96
N ILE A 92 5.44 25.04 4.30
CA ILE A 92 4.56 25.09 5.48
C ILE A 92 3.61 23.89 5.44
N GLY A 93 2.89 23.71 4.33
CA GLY A 93 1.96 22.60 4.17
C GLY A 93 2.65 21.25 4.28
N ALA A 94 3.83 21.06 3.69
CA ALA A 94 4.58 19.82 3.80
C ALA A 94 4.96 19.51 5.26
N TRP A 95 5.53 20.48 5.97
CA TRP A 95 5.94 20.32 7.36
C TRP A 95 4.75 19.98 8.27
N VAL A 96 3.66 20.73 8.15
CA VAL A 96 2.46 20.56 8.98
C VAL A 96 1.89 19.15 8.87
N ARG A 97 1.85 18.59 7.66
CA ARG A 97 1.23 17.26 7.43
C ARG A 97 2.11 16.10 7.88
N THR A 98 3.41 16.33 7.96
CA THR A 98 4.37 15.34 8.47
C THR A 98 4.44 15.36 9.99
N ASN A 99 4.36 16.54 10.60
CA ASN A 99 4.67 16.71 12.03
C ASN A 99 3.44 16.90 12.93
N ILE A 100 2.29 17.29 12.39
CA ILE A 100 1.08 17.51 13.20
C ILE A 100 0.15 16.29 13.10
N PRO A 101 -0.16 15.62 14.23
CA PRO A 101 -1.07 14.49 14.26
C PRO A 101 -2.46 14.82 13.70
N LEU A 102 -3.12 13.81 13.11
CA LEU A 102 -4.52 13.94 12.66
C LEU A 102 -5.53 13.71 13.80
N ARG A 103 -5.14 12.88 14.78
CA ARG A 103 -6.03 12.37 15.83
C ARG A 103 -6.28 13.42 16.91
N ASP A 104 -7.56 13.67 17.20
CA ASP A 104 -8.11 14.35 18.38
C ASP A 104 -7.58 15.76 18.69
N ILE A 105 -6.92 16.40 17.74
CA ILE A 105 -6.46 17.78 17.86
C ILE A 105 -7.17 18.69 16.87
N THR A 106 -7.28 19.96 17.24
CA THR A 106 -7.64 21.08 16.38
C THR A 106 -6.46 22.05 16.36
N TRP A 107 -6.32 22.85 15.30
CA TRP A 107 -5.18 23.77 15.19
C TRP A 107 -4.95 24.68 16.43
N PRO A 108 -6.00 25.24 17.08
CA PRO A 108 -5.81 25.99 18.31
C PRO A 108 -5.15 25.17 19.43
N LYS A 109 -5.49 23.88 19.54
CA LYS A 109 -4.98 22.93 20.55
C LYS A 109 -3.57 22.40 20.25
N VAL A 110 -3.03 22.61 19.05
CA VAL A 110 -1.64 22.25 18.74
C VAL A 110 -0.70 23.00 19.67
N SER A 111 0.25 22.27 20.28
CA SER A 111 1.20 22.84 21.23
C SER A 111 1.97 24.01 20.62
N GLN A 112 2.30 24.99 21.48
CA GLN A 112 3.05 26.15 21.04
C GLN A 112 4.46 25.76 20.56
N ASP A 113 5.04 24.69 21.11
CA ASP A 113 6.34 24.16 20.70
C ASP A 113 6.33 23.68 19.25
N LEU A 114 5.30 22.94 18.83
CA LEU A 114 5.18 22.51 17.42
C LEU A 114 5.00 23.73 16.49
N LYS A 115 4.25 24.74 16.91
CA LYS A 115 4.11 26.01 16.15
C LYS A 115 5.44 26.76 16.06
N ASN A 116 6.26 26.73 17.11
CA ASN A 116 7.59 27.32 17.13
C ASN A 116 8.57 26.52 16.26
N GLN A 117 8.51 25.19 16.26
CA GLN A 117 9.31 24.34 15.38
C GLN A 117 8.97 24.55 13.90
N LEU A 118 7.68 24.71 13.57
CA LEU A 118 7.26 25.13 12.23
C LEU A 118 7.94 26.45 11.84
N TRP A 119 7.90 27.44 12.73
CA TRP A 119 8.52 28.74 12.47
C TRP A 119 10.02 28.63 12.23
N GLU A 120 10.73 27.91 13.09
CA GLU A 120 12.18 27.71 12.96
C GLU A 120 12.54 27.00 11.65
N HIS A 121 11.80 25.95 11.31
CA HIS A 121 11.98 25.23 10.05
C HIS A 121 11.80 26.13 8.81
N ILE A 122 10.91 27.13 8.88
CA ILE A 122 10.73 28.10 7.80
C ILE A 122 11.86 29.13 7.75
N LYS A 123 12.33 29.66 8.89
CA LYS A 123 13.46 30.62 8.94
C LYS A 123 14.78 30.06 8.41
N VAL A 124 14.98 28.74 8.56
CA VAL A 124 16.15 28.05 8.00
C VAL A 124 16.10 28.05 6.46
N ALA A 125 14.91 27.92 5.89
CA ALA A 125 14.73 27.76 4.44
C ALA A 125 14.49 29.06 3.66
N PHE A 126 13.99 30.09 4.33
CA PHE A 126 13.55 31.32 3.70
C PHE A 126 14.11 32.51 4.46
N ASP A 127 14.39 33.60 3.74
CA ASP A 127 14.70 34.87 4.38
C ASP A 127 13.38 35.59 4.73
N VAL A 128 13.02 35.55 6.02
CA VAL A 128 11.70 35.96 6.50
C VAL A 128 11.87 36.82 7.75
N PRO A 129 11.26 38.02 7.82
CA PRO A 129 11.30 38.85 9.01
C PRO A 129 10.49 38.22 10.15
N ASP A 130 10.91 38.47 11.39
CA ASP A 130 10.26 37.90 12.58
C ASP A 130 8.79 38.33 12.75
N THR A 131 8.41 39.47 12.18
CA THR A 131 7.01 39.95 12.14
C THR A 131 6.07 38.97 11.44
N ASP A 132 6.59 38.13 10.53
CA ASP A 132 5.82 37.19 9.74
C ASP A 132 5.56 35.85 10.46
N LYS A 133 6.08 35.67 11.68
CA LYS A 133 5.84 34.48 12.51
C LYS A 133 4.35 34.19 12.68
N ARG A 134 3.56 35.23 12.98
CA ARG A 134 2.10 35.10 13.19
C ARG A 134 1.40 34.65 11.91
N MET A 135 1.78 35.22 10.77
CA MET A 135 1.21 34.87 9.45
C MET A 135 1.60 33.44 9.05
N THR A 136 2.84 33.04 9.31
CA THR A 136 3.35 31.68 9.02
C THR A 136 2.60 30.62 9.83
N ILE A 137 2.39 30.85 11.13
CA ILE A 137 1.61 29.95 11.99
C ILE A 137 0.15 29.93 11.54
N ALA A 138 -0.47 31.08 11.25
CA ALA A 138 -1.84 31.13 10.75
C ALA A 138 -2.02 30.33 9.45
N LYS A 139 -1.10 30.52 8.48
CA LYS A 139 -1.11 29.78 7.22
C LYS A 139 -0.87 28.28 7.42
N GLY A 140 -0.05 27.90 8.40
CA GLY A 140 0.10 26.51 8.83
C GLY A 140 -1.23 25.88 9.28
N GLY A 141 -2.02 26.64 10.03
CA GLY A 141 -3.35 26.20 10.46
C GLY A 141 -4.34 26.06 9.33
N ASP A 142 -4.35 26.98 8.37
CA ASP A 142 -5.20 26.86 7.18
C ASP A 142 -4.84 25.60 6.39
N ARG A 143 -3.55 25.40 6.08
CA ARG A 143 -3.08 24.21 5.36
C ARG A 143 -3.33 22.90 6.11
N TRP A 144 -3.30 22.92 7.44
CA TRP A 144 -3.66 21.76 8.24
C TRP A 144 -5.16 21.43 8.14
N LYS A 145 -6.02 22.45 8.29
CA LYS A 145 -7.48 22.28 8.17
C LYS A 145 -7.89 21.78 6.78
N ASP A 146 -7.36 22.40 5.73
CA ASP A 146 -7.63 22.00 4.35
C ASP A 146 -7.25 20.54 4.13
N TRP A 147 -6.05 20.14 4.57
CA TRP A 147 -5.59 18.76 4.47
C TRP A 147 -6.46 17.79 5.26
N LYS A 148 -6.84 18.14 6.50
CA LYS A 148 -7.73 17.30 7.31
C LYS A 148 -9.09 17.13 6.65
N SER A 149 -9.63 18.18 6.04
CA SER A 149 -10.91 18.13 5.31
C SER A 149 -10.82 17.17 4.13
N THR A 150 -9.85 17.38 3.22
CA THR A 150 -9.66 16.51 2.05
C THR A 150 -9.45 15.06 2.45
N LEU A 151 -8.63 14.79 3.46
CA LEU A 151 -8.38 13.42 3.92
C LEU A 151 -9.64 12.76 4.52
N THR A 152 -10.49 13.54 5.18
CA THR A 152 -11.75 13.03 5.74
C THR A 152 -12.73 12.64 4.63
N GLU A 153 -12.78 13.43 3.56
CA GLU A 153 -13.57 13.15 2.37
C GLU A 153 -13.06 11.92 1.62
N GLU A 154 -11.75 11.88 1.29
CA GLU A 154 -11.09 10.72 0.67
C GLU A 154 -11.31 9.43 1.48
N TRP A 155 -11.28 9.52 2.81
CA TRP A 155 -11.54 8.37 3.68
C TRP A 155 -12.99 7.89 3.59
N ARG A 156 -13.96 8.80 3.53
CA ARG A 156 -15.38 8.43 3.36
C ARG A 156 -15.61 7.75 2.02
N GLU A 157 -15.12 8.34 0.94
CA GLU A 157 -15.17 7.74 -0.40
C GLU A 157 -14.52 6.36 -0.43
N PHE A 158 -13.37 6.20 0.24
CA PHE A 158 -12.72 4.90 0.37
C PHE A 158 -13.61 3.89 1.11
N VAL A 159 -14.19 4.26 2.26
CA VAL A 159 -15.07 3.38 3.04
C VAL A 159 -16.28 2.97 2.20
N ASP A 160 -16.95 3.93 1.55
CA ASP A 160 -18.10 3.66 0.69
C ASP A 160 -17.71 2.72 -0.46
N SER A 161 -16.55 2.93 -1.09
CA SER A 161 -16.04 2.05 -2.15
C SER A 161 -15.76 0.62 -1.67
N ARG A 162 -15.34 0.44 -0.42
CA ARG A 162 -15.02 -0.88 0.16
C ARG A 162 -16.25 -1.61 0.70
N LEU A 163 -17.29 -0.87 1.07
CA LEU A 163 -18.57 -1.41 1.50
C LEU A 163 -19.54 -1.65 0.33
N SER A 164 -19.20 -1.25 -0.89
CA SER A 164 -20.04 -1.45 -2.06
C SER A 164 -20.24 -2.94 -2.39
N PRO A 165 -21.43 -3.34 -2.87
CA PRO A 165 -21.69 -4.72 -3.32
C PRO A 165 -20.72 -5.18 -4.42
N GLU A 166 -20.41 -4.27 -5.36
CA GLU A 166 -19.47 -4.50 -6.45
C GLU A 166 -18.07 -4.89 -5.93
N PHE A 167 -17.57 -4.17 -4.92
CA PHE A 167 -16.31 -4.52 -4.29
C PHE A 167 -16.37 -5.88 -3.60
N GLY A 168 -17.51 -6.23 -3.00
CA GLY A 168 -17.78 -7.56 -2.46
C GLY A 168 -17.60 -8.67 -3.50
N VAL A 169 -18.17 -8.52 -4.70
CA VAL A 169 -18.00 -9.47 -5.81
C VAL A 169 -16.53 -9.57 -6.23
N LYS A 170 -15.86 -8.44 -6.43
CA LYS A 170 -14.43 -8.39 -6.79
C LYS A 170 -13.55 -9.09 -5.76
N ARG A 171 -13.83 -8.88 -4.47
CA ARG A 171 -13.14 -9.53 -3.36
C ARG A 171 -13.34 -11.05 -3.38
N LYS A 172 -14.58 -11.53 -3.51
CA LYS A 172 -14.89 -12.98 -3.54
C LYS A 172 -14.17 -13.69 -4.68
N ARG A 173 -14.26 -13.15 -5.90
CA ARG A 173 -13.54 -13.68 -7.07
C ARG A 173 -12.03 -13.80 -6.84
N ALA A 174 -11.43 -12.79 -6.19
CA ALA A 174 -10.01 -12.83 -5.85
C ALA A 174 -9.68 -13.88 -4.77
N GLN A 175 -10.58 -14.15 -3.83
CA GLN A 175 -10.43 -15.21 -2.83
C GLN A 175 -10.54 -16.60 -3.46
N GLU A 176 -11.51 -16.81 -4.35
CA GLU A 176 -11.68 -18.05 -5.11
C GLU A 176 -10.46 -18.35 -5.98
N SER A 177 -9.97 -17.35 -6.73
CA SER A 177 -8.73 -17.50 -7.52
C SER A 177 -7.51 -17.86 -6.65
N ARG A 178 -7.43 -17.31 -5.43
CA ARG A 178 -6.36 -17.66 -4.48
C ARG A 178 -6.53 -19.07 -3.91
N ALA A 179 -7.76 -19.52 -3.67
CA ALA A 179 -8.04 -20.88 -3.19
C ALA A 179 -7.61 -21.93 -4.23
N CYS A 180 -7.73 -21.62 -5.51
CA CYS A 180 -7.25 -22.48 -6.60
C CYS A 180 -5.71 -22.50 -6.76
N ASN A 181 -4.95 -21.68 -6.01
CA ASN A 181 -3.49 -21.69 -6.06
C ASN A 181 -2.92 -22.82 -5.20
N LEU A 182 -2.82 -24.03 -5.78
CA LEU A 182 -2.32 -25.24 -5.12
C LEU A 182 -0.84 -25.16 -4.68
N TYR A 183 -0.02 -24.32 -5.34
CA TYR A 183 1.43 -24.30 -5.15
C TYR A 183 1.94 -22.86 -4.91
N PRO A 184 1.59 -22.23 -3.77
CA PRO A 184 1.97 -20.86 -3.48
C PRO A 184 3.50 -20.73 -3.34
N HIS A 185 4.08 -19.76 -4.06
CA HIS A 185 5.50 -19.43 -3.94
C HIS A 185 5.73 -18.54 -2.70
N ARG A 186 6.93 -18.61 -2.13
CA ARG A 186 7.32 -17.91 -0.88
C ARG A 186 8.35 -16.79 -1.09
N THR A 187 8.65 -16.46 -2.33
CA THR A 187 9.68 -15.46 -2.69
C THR A 187 9.30 -14.01 -2.42
N GLY A 188 8.08 -13.77 -1.93
CA GLY A 188 7.53 -12.43 -1.77
C GLY A 188 7.73 -11.60 -3.04
N ARG A 189 8.20 -10.35 -2.87
CA ARG A 189 8.46 -9.42 -3.97
C ARG A 189 9.72 -9.74 -4.79
N GLY A 190 10.60 -10.62 -4.31
CA GLY A 190 11.87 -10.94 -4.96
C GLY A 190 11.73 -11.87 -6.17
N GLY A 191 10.63 -12.63 -6.23
CA GLY A 191 10.34 -13.57 -7.32
C GLY A 191 11.45 -14.59 -7.55
N VAL A 192 11.51 -15.11 -8.78
CA VAL A 192 12.51 -16.09 -9.22
C VAL A 192 13.93 -15.50 -9.22
N ARG A 193 14.08 -14.24 -9.59
CA ARG A 193 15.39 -13.57 -9.67
C ARG A 193 16.14 -13.61 -8.33
N MET A 194 15.44 -13.33 -7.23
CA MET A 194 16.03 -13.36 -5.89
C MET A 194 16.53 -14.77 -5.51
N ILE A 195 15.78 -15.82 -5.87
CA ILE A 195 16.24 -17.20 -5.64
C ILE A 195 17.50 -17.46 -6.44
N GLN A 196 17.50 -17.08 -7.71
CA GLN A 196 18.63 -17.31 -8.60
C GLN A 196 19.89 -16.60 -8.06
N GLU A 197 19.79 -15.32 -7.71
CA GLU A 197 20.89 -14.57 -7.08
C GLU A 197 21.40 -15.25 -5.79
N GLN A 198 20.50 -15.85 -5.00
CA GLN A 198 20.90 -16.60 -3.81
C GLN A 198 21.63 -17.90 -4.16
N MET A 199 21.14 -18.65 -5.16
CA MET A 199 21.78 -19.87 -5.64
C MET A 199 23.15 -19.59 -6.27
N GLU A 200 23.28 -18.53 -7.08
CA GLU A 200 24.55 -18.06 -7.66
C GLU A 200 25.57 -17.78 -6.55
N LYS A 201 25.16 -17.08 -5.49
CA LYS A 201 26.04 -16.83 -4.33
C LYS A 201 26.47 -18.11 -3.62
N GLU A 202 25.57 -19.08 -3.46
CA GLU A 202 25.87 -20.37 -2.82
C GLU A 202 26.92 -21.19 -3.59
N VAL A 203 26.94 -21.10 -4.92
CA VAL A 203 27.94 -21.75 -5.78
C VAL A 203 29.14 -20.85 -6.11
N GLY A 204 29.29 -19.70 -5.44
CA GLY A 204 30.37 -18.76 -5.70
C GLY A 204 30.36 -18.15 -7.11
N HIS A 205 29.18 -18.05 -7.73
CA HIS A 205 28.95 -17.61 -9.11
C HIS A 205 29.62 -18.49 -10.17
N GLN A 206 30.00 -19.71 -9.81
CA GLN A 206 30.60 -20.67 -10.76
C GLN A 206 29.58 -21.20 -11.77
N ILE A 207 28.30 -21.20 -11.40
CA ILE A 207 27.18 -21.62 -12.23
C ILE A 207 26.12 -20.52 -12.17
N THR A 208 25.71 -20.02 -13.34
CA THR A 208 24.69 -18.96 -13.48
C THR A 208 23.38 -19.50 -14.04
N GLU A 209 23.38 -20.73 -14.57
CA GLU A 209 22.21 -21.38 -15.12
C GLU A 209 21.78 -22.54 -14.23
N PHE A 210 20.61 -22.40 -13.60
CA PHE A 210 20.04 -23.40 -12.72
C PHE A 210 18.83 -24.05 -13.38
N ASP A 211 18.67 -25.35 -13.15
CA ASP A 211 17.51 -26.06 -13.63
C ASP A 211 16.22 -25.47 -13.03
N ARG A 212 15.21 -25.29 -13.89
CA ARG A 212 13.94 -24.67 -13.49
C ARG A 212 13.25 -25.44 -12.36
N SER A 213 13.45 -26.76 -12.26
CA SER A 213 12.88 -27.56 -11.19
C SER A 213 13.54 -27.29 -9.84
N GLU A 214 14.84 -26.97 -9.81
CA GLU A 214 15.55 -26.56 -8.59
C GLU A 214 15.06 -25.19 -8.09
N ILE A 215 14.92 -24.24 -9.01
CA ILE A 215 14.34 -22.91 -8.72
C ILE A 215 12.92 -23.08 -8.19
N TRP A 216 12.11 -23.92 -8.85
CA TRP A 216 10.73 -24.18 -8.45
C TRP A 216 10.64 -24.78 -7.04
N LYS A 217 11.49 -25.77 -6.72
CA LYS A 217 11.57 -26.36 -5.36
C LYS A 217 11.96 -25.32 -4.33
N ARG A 218 13.04 -24.57 -4.57
CA ARG A 218 13.57 -23.57 -3.62
C ARG A 218 12.57 -22.44 -3.37
N SER A 219 11.81 -22.05 -4.39
CA SER A 219 10.74 -21.04 -4.25
C SER A 219 9.59 -21.41 -3.31
N ARG A 220 9.43 -22.70 -3.01
CA ARG A 220 8.32 -23.25 -2.21
C ARG A 220 8.79 -23.98 -0.96
N THR A 221 10.09 -23.98 -0.72
CA THR A 221 10.70 -24.53 0.48
C THR A 221 10.81 -23.44 1.53
N LYS A 222 10.43 -23.74 2.76
CA LYS A 222 10.60 -22.83 3.90
C LYS A 222 12.08 -22.73 4.31
N SER A 223 12.41 -21.77 5.15
CA SER A 223 13.76 -21.63 5.72
C SER A 223 14.23 -22.84 6.52
N ASN A 224 13.30 -23.60 7.13
CA ASN A 224 13.57 -24.85 7.83
C ASN A 224 13.72 -26.07 6.89
N GLY A 225 13.67 -25.88 5.57
CA GLY A 225 13.77 -26.96 4.58
C GLY A 225 12.46 -27.73 4.32
N GLU A 226 11.38 -27.38 5.00
CA GLU A 226 10.09 -28.05 4.87
C GLU A 226 9.27 -27.53 3.68
N VAL A 227 8.50 -28.41 3.06
CA VAL A 227 7.56 -28.11 1.97
C VAL A 227 6.17 -28.57 2.40
N GLU A 228 5.19 -27.68 2.31
CA GLU A 228 3.82 -27.92 2.79
C GLU A 228 2.86 -28.33 1.67
N GLY A 229 1.81 -29.05 2.08
CA GLY A 229 0.64 -29.35 1.26
C GLY A 229 0.94 -30.15 -0.01
N PRO A 230 0.13 -29.98 -1.07
CA PRO A 230 0.30 -30.69 -2.35
C PRO A 230 1.67 -30.49 -3.00
N THR A 231 2.38 -29.42 -2.64
CA THR A 231 3.73 -29.14 -3.14
C THR A 231 4.72 -30.24 -2.78
N ALA A 232 4.60 -30.84 -1.60
CA ALA A 232 5.55 -31.85 -1.11
C ALA A 232 5.60 -33.08 -2.04
N GLU A 233 4.46 -33.50 -2.56
CA GLU A 233 4.36 -34.63 -3.50
C GLU A 233 5.04 -34.32 -4.83
N VAL A 234 4.82 -33.12 -5.37
CA VAL A 234 5.47 -32.66 -6.61
C VAL A 234 6.99 -32.60 -6.44
N VAL A 235 7.48 -32.13 -5.28
CA VAL A 235 8.92 -32.14 -4.96
C VAL A 235 9.48 -33.56 -4.94
N LYS A 236 8.78 -34.53 -4.34
CA LYS A 236 9.17 -35.95 -4.34
C LYS A 236 9.25 -36.49 -5.77
N ARG A 237 8.25 -36.17 -6.61
CA ARG A 237 8.22 -36.59 -8.01
C ARG A 237 9.36 -35.99 -8.83
N ILE A 238 9.68 -34.71 -8.65
CA ILE A 238 10.83 -34.06 -9.30
C ILE A 238 12.13 -34.80 -8.92
N LYS A 239 12.35 -35.08 -7.63
CA LYS A 239 13.53 -35.82 -7.18
C LYS A 239 13.62 -37.20 -7.83
N SER A 240 12.51 -37.94 -7.95
CA SER A 240 12.53 -39.27 -8.55
C SER A 240 12.82 -39.25 -10.06
N PHE A 241 12.42 -38.21 -10.78
CA PHE A 241 12.77 -38.04 -12.20
C PHE A 241 14.24 -37.67 -12.40
N LEU A 242 14.79 -36.82 -11.54
CA LEU A 242 16.22 -36.44 -11.63
C LEU A 242 17.14 -37.64 -11.38
N ILE A 243 16.80 -38.52 -10.43
CA ILE A 243 17.57 -39.75 -10.17
C ILE A 243 17.55 -40.68 -11.39
N ARG A 244 16.39 -40.87 -12.03
CA ARG A 244 16.23 -41.71 -13.22
C ARG A 244 16.87 -41.17 -14.49
N LYS A 245 17.29 -39.90 -14.51
CA LYS A 245 17.96 -39.28 -15.66
C LYS A 245 19.48 -39.48 -15.62
N ILE A 246 20.03 -39.84 -14.46
CA ILE A 246 21.47 -39.95 -14.20
C ILE A 246 21.93 -41.42 -14.19
N GLY A 247 21.04 -42.37 -13.85
CA GLY A 247 21.28 -43.81 -13.97
C GLY A 247 20.80 -44.36 -15.30
#